data_AF-A0A081DGJ0-F1
#
_entry.id   AF-A0A081DGJ0-F1
#
_cell.length_a   1.000
_cell.length_b   1.000
_cell.length_c   1.000
_cell.angle_alpha   90.00
_cell.angle_beta   90.00
_cell.angle_gamma   90.00
#
_symmetry.space_group_name_H-M   'P 1'
#
loop_
_entity.id
_entity.type
_entity.pdbx_description
1 polymer ?
#
loop_
_entity_poly.entity_id
_entity_poly.type
_entity_poly.pdbx_seq_one_letter_code
_entity_poly.pdbx_strand_id
1 'polypeptide(L)'
;MDGTIDGIPHALLEQSYVIPWINLMHEEMERINKDKSDIRHYGGSSQIEFFAVAAEYFFSRPKLMKRKHPDIYQMLSKCFTPDEE
;
A
#
# COMPACT_ATOMS: atom_id res chain seq x y z
N MET A 1 20.37 -8.87 -11.61
CA MET A 1 19.33 -8.73 -10.58
C MET A 1 19.49 -7.35 -10.00
N ASP A 2 18.79 -6.35 -10.53
CA ASP A 2 18.75 -5.05 -9.89
C ASP A 2 17.71 -5.16 -8.76
N GLY A 3 18.22 -5.47 -7.56
CA GLY A 3 17.43 -5.75 -6.36
C GLY A 3 17.10 -4.48 -5.59
N THR A 4 16.59 -3.45 -6.27
CA THR A 4 16.03 -2.28 -5.61
C THR A 4 14.67 -2.66 -5.04
N ILE A 5 14.64 -2.90 -3.73
CA ILE A 5 13.38 -2.96 -2.96
C ILE A 5 12.94 -1.51 -2.80
N ASP A 6 12.21 -0.99 -3.78
CA ASP A 6 11.66 0.37 -3.79
C ASP A 6 10.31 0.48 -3.08
N GLY A 7 9.73 -0.64 -2.63
CA GLY A 7 8.40 -0.70 -2.04
C GLY A 7 7.28 -0.74 -3.08
N ILE A 8 7.62 -0.96 -4.36
CA ILE A 8 6.65 -1.11 -5.45
C ILE A 8 6.43 -2.60 -5.73
N PRO A 9 5.19 -3.11 -5.55
CA PRO A 9 4.86 -4.47 -5.92
C PRO A 9 5.03 -4.70 -7.42
N HIS A 10 5.78 -5.74 -7.80
CA HIS A 10 6.00 -6.09 -9.21
C HIS A 10 4.68 -6.41 -9.95
N ALA A 11 3.68 -6.94 -9.24
CA ALA A 11 2.34 -7.16 -9.79
C ALA A 11 1.66 -5.87 -10.31
N LEU A 12 2.04 -4.70 -9.78
CA LEU A 12 1.52 -3.41 -10.26
C LEU A 12 2.29 -2.87 -11.47
N LEU A 13 3.52 -3.35 -11.71
CA LEU A 13 4.34 -3.01 -12.88
C LEU A 13 3.71 -3.56 -14.17
N GLU A 14 3.15 -4.77 -14.12
CA GLU A 14 2.59 -5.45 -15.30
C GLU A 14 1.26 -4.84 -15.78
N GLN A 15 0.58 -4.07 -14.94
CA GLN A 15 -0.80 -3.60 -15.19
C GLN A 15 -0.93 -2.06 -15.32
N SER A 16 0.16 -1.33 -15.55
CA SER A 16 0.16 0.15 -15.60
C SER A 16 -0.33 0.85 -14.31
N TYR A 17 -0.40 0.15 -13.18
CA TYR A 17 -0.88 0.69 -11.90
C TYR A 17 0.23 1.30 -11.02
N VAL A 18 1.47 1.31 -11.51
CA VAL A 18 2.63 1.84 -10.79
C VAL A 18 2.45 3.31 -10.39
N ILE A 19 2.07 4.16 -11.35
CA ILE A 19 1.88 5.60 -11.09
C ILE A 19 0.73 5.83 -10.11
N PRO A 20 -0.46 5.24 -10.29
CA PRO A 20 -1.53 5.30 -9.29
C PRO A 20 -1.09 4.85 -7.88
N TRP A 21 -0.32 3.77 -7.79
CA TRP A 21 0.17 3.26 -6.50
C TRP A 21 1.13 4.22 -5.81
N ILE A 22 2.13 4.75 -6.54
CA ILE A 22 3.10 5.69 -5.99
C ILE A 22 2.40 6.94 -5.44
N ASN A 23 1.45 7.50 -6.20
CA ASN A 23 0.70 8.68 -5.78
C ASN A 23 -0.11 8.40 -4.52
N LEU A 24 -0.86 7.28 -4.51
CA LEU A 24 -1.68 6.88 -3.36
C LEU A 24 -0.84 6.63 -2.11
N MET A 25 0.33 6.00 -2.27
CA MET A 25 1.29 5.79 -1.20
C MET A 25 1.80 7.12 -0.64
N HIS A 26 2.24 8.06 -1.48
CA HIS A 26 2.71 9.37 -1.00
C HIS A 26 1.62 10.15 -0.28
N GLU A 27 0.39 10.16 -0.80
CA GLU A 27 -0.75 10.79 -0.15
C GLU A 27 -1.02 10.19 1.24
N GLU A 28 -1.00 8.86 1.35
CA GLU A 28 -1.23 8.19 2.63
C GLU A 28 -0.07 8.40 3.60
N MET A 29 1.18 8.35 3.15
CA MET A 29 2.34 8.68 3.97
C MET A 29 2.24 10.10 4.56
N GLU A 30 1.77 11.06 3.76
CA GLU A 30 1.47 12.40 4.30
C GLU A 30 0.35 12.40 5.33
N ARG A 31 -0.73 11.63 5.12
CA ARG A 31 -1.81 11.49 6.11
C ARG A 31 -1.29 10.88 7.41
N ILE A 32 -0.44 9.86 7.34
CA ILE A 32 0.23 9.25 8.50
C ILE A 32 1.08 10.30 9.24
N ASN A 33 1.92 11.04 8.53
CA ASN A 33 2.81 12.05 9.13
C ASN A 33 2.05 13.26 9.70
N LYS A 34 0.80 13.47 9.29
CA LYS A 34 -0.11 14.50 9.84
C LYS A 34 -1.01 13.97 10.95
N ASP A 35 -0.82 12.72 11.39
CA ASP A 35 -1.67 12.02 12.37
C ASP A 35 -3.16 11.94 11.93
N LYS A 36 -3.39 11.83 10.62
CA LYS A 36 -4.71 11.74 9.99
C LYS A 36 -5.02 10.35 9.42
N SER A 37 -4.19 9.36 9.73
CA SER A 37 -4.37 7.97 9.31
C SER A 37 -4.34 7.05 10.53
N ASP A 38 -5.06 5.93 10.45
CA ASP A 38 -4.95 4.85 11.42
C ASP A 38 -3.97 3.74 11.01
N ILE A 39 -3.28 3.90 9.87
CA ILE A 39 -2.07 3.14 9.57
C ILE A 39 -0.97 3.57 10.55
N ARG A 40 -0.16 2.63 11.03
CA ARG A 40 0.89 2.92 12.02
C ARG A 40 1.84 4.00 11.53
N HIS A 41 2.23 4.92 12.42
CA HIS A 41 3.14 6.04 12.15
C HIS A 41 4.42 5.63 11.39
N TYR A 42 4.96 4.45 11.71
CA TYR A 42 6.17 3.93 11.07
C TYR A 42 6.04 3.79 9.54
N GLY A 43 4.82 3.59 9.02
CA GLY A 43 4.53 3.59 7.58
C GLY A 43 4.75 4.91 6.87
N GLY A 44 4.87 6.03 7.59
CA GLY A 44 5.18 7.34 6.99
C GLY A 44 6.67 7.56 6.68
N SER A 45 7.55 6.61 7.04
CA SER A 45 9.01 6.80 7.05
C SER A 45 9.67 6.60 5.68
N SER A 46 9.24 5.59 4.93
CA SER A 46 9.74 5.28 3.58
C SER A 46 8.71 4.48 2.81
N GLN A 47 8.87 4.37 1.48
CA GLN A 47 7.98 3.58 0.63
C GLN A 47 7.99 2.09 1.00
N ILE A 48 9.17 1.56 1.37
CA ILE A 48 9.34 0.19 1.84
C ILE A 48 8.54 -0.04 3.13
N GLU A 49 8.67 0.88 4.09
CA GLU A 49 7.98 0.77 5.37
C GLU A 49 6.48 0.94 5.21
N PHE A 50 6.05 1.87 4.34
CA PHE A 50 4.66 2.03 3.98
C PHE A 50 4.08 0.70 3.48
N PHE A 51 4.71 0.08 2.48
CA PHE A 51 4.24 -1.17 1.91
C PHE A 51 4.19 -2.28 2.97
N ALA A 52 5.23 -2.42 3.80
CA ALA A 52 5.30 -3.43 4.84
C ALA A 52 4.15 -3.28 5.86
N VAL A 53 3.92 -2.07 6.38
CA VAL A 53 2.84 -1.87 7.37
C VAL A 53 1.45 -1.91 6.74
N ALA A 54 1.30 -1.47 5.49
CA ALA A 54 0.03 -1.54 4.77
C ALA A 54 -0.34 -3.00 4.47
N ALA A 55 0.63 -3.84 4.08
CA ALA A 55 0.42 -5.27 3.92
C ALA A 55 0.05 -5.96 5.25
N GLU A 56 0.72 -5.62 6.36
CA GLU A 56 0.33 -6.15 7.68
C GLU A 56 -1.11 -5.76 8.05
N TYR A 57 -1.51 -4.51 7.80
CA TYR A 57 -2.89 -4.08 8.01
C TYR A 57 -3.84 -4.90 7.12
N PHE A 58 -3.54 -5.02 5.83
CA PHE A 58 -4.34 -5.78 4.88
C PHE A 58 -4.63 -7.19 5.36
N PHE A 59 -3.63 -7.93 5.82
CA PHE A 59 -3.81 -9.31 6.30
C PHE A 59 -4.45 -9.40 7.68
N SER A 60 -4.13 -8.49 8.60
CA SER A 60 -4.62 -8.56 9.99
C SER A 60 -6.04 -8.04 10.16
N ARG A 61 -6.43 -7.01 9.39
CA ARG A 61 -7.72 -6.31 9.52
C ARG A 61 -8.30 -5.89 8.15
N PRO A 62 -8.49 -6.82 7.20
CA PRO A 62 -8.88 -6.51 5.81
C PRO A 62 -10.18 -5.72 5.70
N LYS A 63 -11.21 -6.09 6.49
CA LYS A 63 -12.50 -5.39 6.49
C LYS A 63 -12.40 -3.94 6.96
N LEU A 64 -11.52 -3.67 7.93
CA LEU A 64 -11.32 -2.32 8.45
C LEU A 64 -10.53 -1.47 7.45
N MET A 65 -9.50 -2.05 6.85
CA MET A 65 -8.72 -1.39 5.79
C MET A 65 -9.61 -1.07 4.58
N LYS A 66 -10.44 -2.00 4.10
CA LYS A 66 -11.41 -1.75 3.02
C LYS A 66 -12.35 -0.58 3.32
N ARG A 67 -12.73 -0.39 4.58
CA ARG A 67 -13.63 0.71 4.99
C ARG A 67 -12.91 2.06 5.09
N LYS A 68 -11.69 2.09 5.61
CA LYS A 68 -10.96 3.34 5.91
C LYS A 68 -10.02 3.78 4.80
N HIS A 69 -9.45 2.81 4.08
CA HIS A 69 -8.43 2.94 3.05
C HIS A 69 -8.83 2.13 1.80
N PRO A 70 -10.00 2.40 1.20
CA PRO A 70 -10.55 1.56 0.13
C PRO A 70 -9.61 1.45 -1.08
N ASP A 71 -8.96 2.53 -1.47
CA ASP A 71 -8.06 2.55 -2.64
C ASP A 71 -6.79 1.72 -2.37
N ILE A 72 -6.22 1.82 -1.16
CA ILE A 72 -5.01 1.06 -0.79
C ILE A 72 -5.37 -0.43 -0.71
N TYR A 73 -6.53 -0.75 -0.11
CA TYR A 73 -7.05 -2.11 -0.08
C TYR A 73 -7.19 -2.69 -1.50
N GLN A 74 -7.74 -1.91 -2.43
CA GLN A 74 -7.91 -2.36 -3.82
C GLN A 74 -6.55 -2.64 -4.49
N MET A 75 -5.57 -1.74 -4.32
CA MET A 75 -4.24 -1.94 -4.89
C MET A 75 -3.53 -3.16 -4.29
N LEU A 76 -3.62 -3.37 -2.98
CA LEU A 76 -3.04 -4.54 -2.32
C LEU A 76 -3.78 -5.83 -2.69
N SER A 77 -5.09 -5.79 -2.93
CA SER A 77 -5.84 -6.95 -3.45
C SER A 77 -5.32 -7.36 -4.83
N LYS A 78 -5.06 -6.40 -5.73
CA LYS A 78 -4.43 -6.71 -7.02
C LYS A 78 -3.03 -7.32 -6.88
N CYS A 79 -2.31 -7.01 -5.79
CA CYS A 79 -0.99 -7.56 -5.54
C CYS A 79 -1.01 -8.99 -4.97
N PHE A 80 -1.91 -9.26 -4.02
CA PHE A 80 -1.89 -10.48 -3.22
C PHE A 80 -3.00 -11.48 -3.58
N THR A 81 -4.04 -11.05 -4.28
CA THR A 81 -5.18 -11.89 -4.71
C THR A 81 -5.54 -11.60 -6.19
N PRO A 82 -4.61 -11.82 -7.15
CA PRO A 82 -4.84 -11.52 -8.56
C PRO A 82 -5.92 -12.40 -9.22
N ASP A 83 -6.30 -13.53 -8.61
CA ASP A 83 -7.26 -14.50 -9.17
C ASP A 83 -8.73 -14.28 -8.72
N GLU A 84 -9.01 -13.27 -7.88
CA GLU A 84 -10.40 -12.87 -7.53
C GLU A 84 -10.89 -11.75 -8.46
N GLU A 85 -11.29 -12.11 -9.70
CA GLU A 85 -12.11 -11.28 -10.61
C GLU A 85 -13.56 -11.79 -10.72
#